data_AF-A0A822L7L1-F1
#
_entry.id   AF-A0A822L7L1-F1
#
_cell.length_a   1.000
_cell.length_b   1.000
_cell.length_c   1.000
_cell.angle_alpha   90.00
_cell.angle_beta   90.00
_cell.angle_gamma   90.00
#
_symmetry.space_group_name_H-M   'P 1'
#
loop_
_entity.id
_entity.type
_entity.pdbx_description
1 polymer ?
#
loop_
_entity_poly.entity_id
_entity_poly.type
_entity_poly.pdbx_seq_one_letter_code
_entity_poly.pdbx_strand_id
1 'polypeptide(L)'
;MPEKPNGKYGSSITRKCHSKYNPIERCWAVLENYWNGAILDSIDAALNSASNMTWKGIKPLVNLVEGTYEKGVKVLAKELEQLQPFNAAF
;
A
#
# COMPACT_ATOMS: atom_id res chain seq x y z
N MET A 1 -2.58 -23.31 -49.21
CA MET A 1 -2.16 -23.27 -47.79
C MET A 1 -0.88 -24.09 -47.65
N PRO A 2 0.17 -23.55 -47.02
CA PRO A 2 1.13 -24.38 -46.32
C PRO A 2 1.08 -24.12 -44.81
N GLU A 3 1.17 -25.21 -44.06
CA GLU A 3 1.06 -25.29 -42.60
C GLU A 3 2.25 -24.58 -41.92
N LYS A 4 1.99 -23.90 -40.79
CA LYS A 4 3.05 -23.26 -40.00
C LYS A 4 3.63 -24.24 -38.98
N PRO A 5 4.97 -24.32 -38.85
CA PRO A 5 5.61 -25.16 -37.87
C PRO A 5 5.45 -24.58 -36.46
N ASN A 6 5.29 -25.52 -35.53
CA ASN A 6 5.02 -25.36 -34.11
C ASN A 6 6.23 -24.72 -33.40
N GLY A 7 6.20 -23.41 -33.15
CA GLY A 7 7.28 -22.66 -32.52
C GLY A 7 6.81 -21.96 -31.24
N LYS A 8 7.08 -22.59 -30.09
CA LYS A 8 6.82 -22.04 -28.76
C LYS A 8 7.89 -21.02 -28.36
N TYR A 9 7.77 -19.73 -28.70
CA TYR A 9 8.49 -18.67 -27.97
C TYR A 9 7.71 -17.36 -27.96
N GLY A 10 7.42 -16.88 -26.76
CA GLY A 10 6.71 -15.64 -26.50
C GLY A 10 5.90 -15.72 -25.22
N SER A 11 6.55 -16.02 -24.10
CA SER A 11 5.97 -15.75 -22.79
C SER A 11 5.71 -14.25 -22.72
N SER A 12 4.47 -13.85 -23.00
CA SER A 12 3.96 -12.52 -22.72
C SER A 12 4.08 -12.32 -21.21
N ILE A 13 5.21 -11.74 -20.81
CA ILE A 13 5.50 -11.29 -19.46
C ILE A 13 4.39 -10.29 -19.13
N THR A 14 3.39 -10.77 -18.42
CA THR A 14 2.26 -9.95 -18.00
C THR A 14 2.83 -8.90 -17.04
N ARG A 15 3.01 -7.66 -17.53
CA ARG A 15 3.17 -6.51 -16.63
C ARG A 15 1.83 -6.23 -15.95
N LYS A 16 1.38 -7.13 -15.08
CA LYS A 16 0.27 -6.90 -14.16
C LYS A 16 0.81 -6.44 -12.82
N CYS A 17 1.47 -5.29 -12.83
CA CYS A 17 1.63 -4.50 -11.62
C CYS A 17 0.66 -3.32 -11.74
N HIS A 18 -0.54 -3.51 -11.20
CA HIS A 18 -1.50 -2.42 -11.05
C HIS A 18 -1.53 -2.05 -9.58
N SER A 19 -0.89 -0.94 -9.22
CA SER A 19 -0.95 -0.33 -7.88
C SER A 19 -2.40 -0.23 -7.35
N LYS A 20 -3.38 -0.13 -8.28
CA LYS A 20 -4.83 -0.23 -8.06
C LYS A 20 -5.30 -1.41 -7.16
N TYR A 21 -4.53 -2.51 -7.08
CA TYR A 21 -4.89 -3.67 -6.25
C TYR A 21 -4.14 -3.74 -4.92
N ASN A 22 -3.20 -2.83 -4.65
CA ASN A 22 -2.50 -2.80 -3.38
C ASN A 22 -3.46 -2.29 -2.28
N PRO A 23 -3.74 -3.09 -1.23
CA PRO A 23 -4.65 -2.68 -0.16
C PRO A 23 -4.27 -1.36 0.51
N ILE A 24 -2.97 -1.02 0.57
CA ILE A 24 -2.51 0.24 1.16
C ILE A 24 -3.00 1.46 0.35
N GLU A 25 -2.97 1.40 -0.98
CA GLU A 25 -3.39 2.49 -1.87
C GLU A 25 -4.89 2.77 -1.75
N ARG A 26 -5.67 1.71 -1.54
CA ARG A 26 -7.12 1.85 -1.30
C ARG A 26 -7.41 2.43 0.09
N CYS A 27 -6.60 2.11 1.09
CA CYS A 27 -6.69 2.76 2.41
C CYS A 27 -6.43 4.26 2.28
N TRP A 28 -5.38 4.65 1.53
CA TRP A 28 -5.08 6.06 1.25
C TRP A 28 -6.22 6.77 0.51
N ALA A 29 -6.83 6.13 -0.49
CA ALA A 29 -7.99 6.71 -1.18
C ALA A 29 -9.20 6.92 -0.26
N VAL A 30 -9.41 6.05 0.74
CA VAL A 30 -10.47 6.24 1.74
C VAL A 30 -10.15 7.39 2.69
N LEU A 31 -8.89 7.51 3.14
CA LEU A 31 -8.45 8.67 3.90
C LEU A 31 -8.65 9.96 3.09
N GLU A 32 -8.33 9.92 1.80
CA GLU A 32 -8.48 11.04 0.88
C GLU A 32 -9.94 11.45 0.67
N ASN A 33 -10.86 10.50 0.69
CA ASN A 33 -12.29 10.81 0.67
C ASN A 33 -12.82 11.29 2.02
N TYR A 34 -12.22 10.86 3.14
CA TYR A 34 -12.70 11.18 4.48
C TYR A 34 -12.54 12.66 4.82
N TRP A 35 -11.35 13.22 4.60
CA TRP A 35 -11.11 14.66 4.80
C TRP A 35 -11.75 15.53 3.71
N ASN A 36 -12.02 14.99 2.51
CA ASN A 36 -12.81 15.65 1.44
C ASN A 36 -12.41 17.12 1.15
N GLY A 37 -11.11 17.41 1.09
CA GLY A 37 -10.59 18.76 0.86
C GLY A 37 -10.56 19.66 2.10
N ALA A 38 -10.76 19.12 3.30
CA ALA A 38 -10.43 19.81 4.54
C ALA A 38 -8.93 20.13 4.60
N ILE A 39 -8.58 21.28 5.17
CA ILE A 39 -7.19 21.69 5.29
C ILE A 39 -6.57 21.02 6.52
N LEU A 40 -5.51 20.23 6.33
CA LEU A 40 -4.70 19.66 7.43
C LEU A 40 -3.52 20.59 7.71
N ASP A 41 -3.83 21.74 8.29
CA ASP A 41 -2.84 22.76 8.64
C ASP A 41 -2.06 22.45 9.92
N SER A 42 -2.48 21.42 10.67
CA SER A 42 -1.89 21.02 11.94
C SER A 42 -1.73 19.51 12.04
N ILE A 43 -0.76 19.09 12.88
CA ILE A 43 -0.53 17.68 13.21
C ILE A 43 -1.79 17.08 13.81
N ASP A 44 -2.46 17.79 14.72
CA ASP A 44 -3.69 17.33 15.34
C ASP A 44 -4.82 17.14 14.33
N ALA A 45 -4.98 18.04 13.35
CA ALA A 45 -5.97 17.86 12.28
C ALA A 45 -5.67 16.58 11.48
N ALA A 46 -4.41 16.35 11.10
CA ALA A 46 -4.01 15.16 10.36
C ALA A 46 -4.23 13.87 11.16
N LEU A 47 -3.84 13.85 12.44
CA LEU A 47 -4.02 12.71 13.33
C LEU A 47 -5.50 12.41 13.57
N ASN A 48 -6.32 13.44 13.75
CA ASN A 48 -7.77 13.30 13.93
C ASN A 48 -8.44 12.77 12.66
N SER A 49 -8.06 13.24 11.47
CA SER A 49 -8.57 12.69 10.21
C SER A 49 -8.17 11.23 10.02
N ALA A 50 -6.89 10.91 10.27
CA ALA A 50 -6.38 9.55 10.15
C ALA A 50 -7.02 8.58 11.15
N SER A 51 -7.21 8.98 12.40
CA SER A 51 -7.75 8.10 13.46
C SER A 51 -9.26 7.90 13.39
N ASN A 52 -10.00 8.86 12.82
CA ASN A 52 -11.47 8.78 12.74
C ASN A 52 -11.99 8.20 11.43
N MET A 53 -11.15 8.05 10.40
CA MET A 53 -11.55 7.31 9.21
C MET A 53 -11.82 5.83 9.52
N THR A 54 -12.52 5.15 8.63
CA THR A 54 -12.81 3.71 8.75
C THR A 54 -12.44 3.01 7.46
N TRP A 55 -11.56 2.01 7.54
CA TRP A 55 -11.15 1.19 6.42
C TRP A 55 -11.65 -0.25 6.62
N LYS A 56 -12.47 -0.76 5.69
CA LYS A 56 -13.12 -2.08 5.80
C LYS A 56 -13.85 -2.32 7.13
N GLY A 57 -14.49 -1.27 7.69
CA GLY A 57 -15.18 -1.34 8.97
C GLY A 57 -14.26 -1.29 10.20
N ILE A 58 -12.96 -1.13 10.01
CA ILE A 58 -11.95 -1.08 11.08
C ILE A 58 -11.43 0.35 11.20
N LYS A 59 -11.38 0.87 12.44
CA LYS A 59 -10.68 2.12 12.73
C LYS A 59 -9.17 1.87 12.78
N PRO A 60 -8.36 2.71 12.13
CA PRO A 60 -6.92 2.55 12.13
C PRO A 60 -6.34 2.92 13.51
N LEU A 61 -5.26 2.23 13.88
CA LEU A 61 -4.39 2.66 14.96
C LEU A 61 -3.39 3.68 14.40
N VAL A 62 -3.33 4.86 14.99
CA VAL A 62 -2.49 5.96 14.52
C VAL A 62 -1.53 6.36 15.63
N ASN A 63 -0.24 6.39 15.29
CA ASN A 63 0.83 6.80 16.18
C ASN A 63 1.62 7.93 15.50
N LEU A 64 1.82 9.02 16.24
CA LEU A 64 2.75 10.07 15.81
C LEU A 64 4.18 9.58 16.06
N VAL A 65 5.01 9.63 15.02
CA VAL A 65 6.45 9.37 15.14
C VAL A 65 7.17 10.71 15.18
N GLU A 66 7.69 11.06 16.34
CA GLU A 66 8.48 12.28 16.54
C GLU A 66 9.96 11.96 16.31
N GLY A 67 10.65 12.79 15.51
CA GLY A 67 12.07 12.64 15.21
C GLY A 67 12.38 12.48 13.72
N THR A 68 13.65 12.24 13.42
CA THR A 68 14.12 12.08 12.05
C THR A 68 13.83 10.67 11.56
N TYR A 69 12.99 10.55 10.53
CA TYR A 69 12.82 9.29 9.83
C TYR A 69 14.02 9.04 8.91
N GLU A 70 14.93 8.15 9.32
CA GLU A 70 16.12 7.83 8.53
C GLU A 70 15.74 7.19 7.19
N LYS A 71 16.26 7.77 6.10
CA LYS A 71 16.01 7.29 4.73
C LYS A 71 17.18 6.43 4.27
N GLY A 72 16.89 5.37 3.51
CA GLY A 72 17.91 4.46 2.99
C GLY A 72 18.30 3.33 3.94
N VAL A 73 17.61 3.21 5.08
CA VAL A 73 17.74 2.06 5.98
C VAL A 73 17.18 0.82 5.28
N LYS A 74 17.99 -0.23 5.17
CA LYS A 74 17.57 -1.55 4.70
C LYS A 74 17.48 -2.48 5.89
N VAL A 75 16.30 -3.08 6.06
CA VAL A 75 16.08 -4.13 7.07
C VAL A 75 16.95 -5.33 6.73
N LEU A 76 17.65 -5.90 7.71
CA LEU A 76 18.45 -7.10 7.51
C LEU A 76 17.53 -8.30 7.23
N ALA A 77 18.00 -9.27 6.45
CA ALA A 77 17.18 -10.44 6.08
C ALA A 77 16.61 -11.18 7.30
N LYS A 78 17.37 -11.25 8.39
CA LYS A 78 16.97 -11.87 9.66
C LYS A 78 15.85 -11.11 10.38
N GLU A 79 15.84 -9.78 10.30
CA GLU A 79 14.78 -8.95 10.89
C GLU A 79 13.51 -9.02 10.04
N LEU A 80 13.66 -9.08 8.72
CA LEU A 80 12.54 -9.26 7.79
C LEU A 80 11.83 -10.61 8.01
N GLU A 81 12.57 -11.67 8.34
CA GLU A 81 12.02 -13.00 8.65
C GLU A 81 11.18 -13.03 9.93
N GLN A 82 11.45 -12.11 10.88
CA GLN A 82 10.66 -11.97 12.11
C GLN A 82 9.35 -11.20 11.88
N LEU A 83 9.25 -10.43 10.80
CA LEU A 83 8.03 -9.72 10.45
C LEU A 83 7.02 -10.70 9.85
N GLN A 84 5.78 -10.59 10.31
CA GLN A 84 4.69 -11.40 9.78
C GLN A 84 4.56 -11.12 8.27
N PRO A 85 4.55 -12.16 7.41
CA PRO A 85 4.35 -11.95 5.99
C PRO A 85 3.01 -11.26 5.77
N PHE A 86 2.99 -10.27 4.87
CA PHE A 86 1.78 -9.56 4.52
C PHE A 86 0.73 -10.55 4.00
N ASN A 87 -0.27 -10.85 4.83
CA ASN A 87 -1.32 -11.79 4.49
C ASN A 87 -2.41 -11.04 3.72
N ALA A 88 -2.35 -11.11 2.39
CA ALA A 88 -3.26 -10.39 1.49
C ALA A 88 -4.72 -10.93 1.49
N ALA A 89 -5.05 -11.85 2.39
CA ALA A 89 -6.37 -12.47 2.52
C ALA A 89 -7.33 -11.58 3.33
N PHE A 90 -7.64 -10.38 2.82
CA PHE A 90 -8.77 -9.56 3.26
C PHE A 90 -9.31 -8.73 2.09
#